data_AF-A0A921KLQ6-F1
#
_entry.id   AF-A0A921KLQ6-F1
#
_cell.length_a   1.000
_cell.length_b   1.000
_cell.length_c   1.000
_cell.angle_alpha   90.00
_cell.angle_beta   90.00
_cell.angle_gamma   90.00
#
_symmetry.space_group_name_H-M   'P 1'
#
loop_
_entity.id
_entity.type
_entity.pdbx_description
1 polymer ?
#
loop_
_entity_poly.entity_id
_entity_poly.type
_entity_poly.pdbx_seq_one_letter_code
_entity_poly.pdbx_strand_id
1 'polypeptide(L)'
;MVDLLANNRRVRWWHRVVERKPGEFSINGFVNHYPDFLALRDDGVLMAIETKGEHLGDDAKRKLSLGTRWADMAGIGFRYFMVFEHEAPDADNAFTLAEFGSEILG
;
A
#
# COMPACT_ATOMS: atom_id res chain seq x y z
N MET A 1 -8.05 -8.06 -1.38
CA MET A 1 -7.66 -6.91 -0.52
C MET A 1 -8.76 -6.47 0.44
N VAL A 2 -9.95 -6.04 -0.02
CA VAL A 2 -11.03 -5.55 0.86
C VAL A 2 -11.40 -6.56 1.95
N ASP A 3 -11.63 -7.83 1.59
CA ASP A 3 -11.98 -8.86 2.58
C ASP A 3 -10.87 -9.08 3.61
N LEU A 4 -9.60 -8.97 3.20
CA LEU A 4 -8.45 -9.06 4.11
C LEU A 4 -8.45 -7.89 5.10
N LEU A 5 -8.60 -6.65 4.63
CA LEU A 5 -8.60 -5.47 5.50
C LEU A 5 -9.82 -5.41 6.42
N ALA A 6 -11.00 -5.79 5.92
CA ALA A 6 -12.25 -5.72 6.66
C ALA A 6 -12.36 -6.78 7.78
N ASN A 7 -11.73 -7.94 7.61
CA ASN A 7 -11.86 -9.06 8.54
C ASN A 7 -10.58 -9.32 9.37
N ASN A 8 -9.54 -8.48 9.25
CA ASN A 8 -8.31 -8.67 9.99
C ASN A 8 -8.29 -7.84 11.29
N ARG A 9 -8.11 -8.51 12.44
CA ARG A 9 -8.07 -7.92 13.78
C ARG A 9 -6.98 -6.85 13.96
N ARG A 10 -5.90 -6.91 13.16
CA ARG A 10 -4.81 -5.93 13.16
C ARG A 10 -5.19 -4.63 12.48
N VAL A 11 -6.31 -4.55 11.76
CA VAL A 11 -6.75 -3.34 11.07
C VAL A 11 -7.83 -2.65 11.89
N ARG A 12 -7.55 -1.43 12.37
CA ARG A 12 -8.54 -0.63 13.13
C ARG A 12 -9.57 0.01 12.20
N TRP A 13 -9.11 0.50 11.07
CA TRP A 13 -9.94 1.06 10.01
C TRP A 13 -9.17 1.05 8.69
N TRP A 14 -9.91 1.12 7.60
CA TRP A 14 -9.37 1.33 6.27
C TRP A 14 -10.24 2.32 5.49
N HIS A 15 -9.64 2.97 4.51
CA HIS A 15 -10.28 3.91 3.59
C HIS A 15 -9.84 3.57 2.17
N ARG A 16 -10.79 3.48 1.24
CA ARG A 16 -10.48 3.34 -0.18
C ARG A 16 -10.26 4.72 -0.77
N VAL A 17 -9.08 4.94 -1.34
CA VAL A 17 -8.75 6.19 -2.02
C VAL A 17 -9.41 6.18 -3.40
N VAL A 18 -10.01 7.30 -3.77
CA VAL A 18 -10.61 7.50 -5.10
C VAL A 18 -9.73 8.45 -5.89
N GLU A 19 -9.04 7.94 -6.91
CA GLU A 19 -8.12 8.75 -7.72
C GLU A 19 -8.81 10.05 -8.22
N ARG A 20 -8.12 11.19 -8.04
CA ARG A 20 -8.53 12.53 -8.48
C ARG A 20 -9.84 13.07 -7.88
N LYS A 21 -10.44 12.43 -6.88
CA LYS A 21 -11.55 13.03 -6.13
C LYS A 21 -11.00 14.10 -5.16
N PRO A 22 -11.66 15.27 -5.05
CA PRO A 22 -11.22 16.32 -4.14
C PRO A 22 -11.13 15.84 -2.68
N GLY A 23 -10.04 16.18 -2.01
CA GLY A 23 -9.80 15.83 -0.59
C GLY A 23 -9.25 14.43 -0.35
N GLU A 24 -9.04 13.62 -1.40
CA GLU A 24 -8.39 12.32 -1.28
C GLU A 24 -6.88 12.44 -1.12
N PHE A 25 -6.28 11.42 -0.51
CA PHE A 25 -4.84 11.36 -0.28
C PHE A 25 -4.07 11.07 -1.56
N SER A 26 -2.94 11.74 -1.76
CA SER A 26 -1.96 11.44 -2.79
C SER A 26 -0.54 11.54 -2.26
N ILE A 27 0.31 10.64 -2.73
CA ILE A 27 1.76 10.76 -2.59
C ILE A 27 2.26 11.62 -3.76
N ASN A 28 2.74 12.81 -3.44
CA ASN A 28 3.20 13.77 -4.44
C ASN A 28 4.69 13.56 -4.73
N GLY A 29 5.06 13.49 -6.01
CA GLY A 29 6.44 13.36 -6.47
C GLY A 29 6.60 13.80 -7.93
N PHE A 30 7.39 13.06 -8.71
CA PHE A 30 7.49 13.26 -10.16
C PHE A 30 6.18 12.90 -10.91
N VAL A 31 5.26 12.20 -10.23
CA VAL A 31 3.85 11.99 -10.57
C VAL A 31 3.01 12.12 -9.29
N ASN A 32 1.69 12.29 -9.44
CA ASN A 32 0.77 12.09 -8.32
C ASN A 32 0.39 10.60 -8.26
N HIS A 33 0.76 9.96 -7.17
CA HIS A 33 0.43 8.55 -6.92
C HIS A 33 -0.70 8.44 -5.89
N TYR A 34 -1.75 7.69 -6.24
CA TYR A 34 -2.94 7.49 -5.42
C TYR A 34 -2.99 6.02 -5.01
N PRO A 35 -2.49 5.63 -3.83
CA PRO A 35 -2.55 4.24 -3.38
C PRO A 35 -4.01 3.82 -3.22
N ASP A 36 -4.39 2.62 -3.66
CA ASP A 36 -5.78 2.13 -3.60
C ASP A 36 -6.42 2.23 -2.20
N PHE A 37 -5.64 1.99 -1.13
CA PHE A 37 -6.13 2.00 0.24
C PHE A 37 -5.20 2.73 1.20
N LEU A 38 -5.80 3.32 2.22
CA LEU A 38 -5.15 3.62 3.50
C LEU A 38 -5.70 2.67 4.56
N ALA A 39 -4.85 2.17 5.45
CA ALA A 39 -5.27 1.34 6.57
C ALA A 39 -4.45 1.65 7.82
N LEU A 40 -5.12 1.83 8.96
CA LEU A 40 -4.44 1.99 10.26
C LEU A 40 -4.35 0.63 10.96
N ARG A 41 -3.11 0.22 11.24
CA ARG A 41 -2.83 -0.99 12.00
C ARG A 41 -3.03 -0.77 13.51
N ASP A 42 -3.27 -1.85 14.23
CA ASP A 42 -3.59 -1.87 15.65
C ASP A 42 -2.46 -1.33 16.55
N ASP A 43 -1.23 -1.36 16.07
CA ASP A 43 -0.04 -0.76 16.69
C ASP A 43 0.19 0.73 16.33
N GLY A 44 -0.72 1.34 15.56
CA GLY A 44 -0.67 2.76 15.22
C GLY A 44 0.08 3.07 13.91
N VAL A 45 0.55 2.06 13.18
CA VAL A 45 1.18 2.27 11.86
C VAL A 45 0.12 2.55 10.79
N LEU A 46 0.23 3.68 10.08
CA LEU A 46 -0.57 3.99 8.90
C LEU A 46 0.07 3.39 7.64
N MET A 47 -0.69 2.56 6.95
CA MET A 47 -0.26 1.86 5.73
C MET A 47 -0.94 2.48 4.51
N ALA A 48 -0.14 2.92 3.53
CA ALA A 48 -0.59 3.20 2.18
C ALA A 48 -0.40 1.95 1.32
N ILE A 49 -1.46 1.44 0.70
CA ILE A 49 -1.47 0.14 0.04
C ILE A 49 -1.94 0.32 -1.39
N GLU A 50 -1.08 -0.04 -2.34
CA GLU A 50 -1.40 -0.15 -3.76
C GLU A 50 -1.64 -1.62 -4.11
N THR A 51 -2.69 -1.94 -4.86
CA THR A 51 -2.95 -3.30 -5.34
C THR A 51 -2.53 -3.46 -6.80
N LYS A 52 -2.07 -4.67 -7.14
CA LYS A 52 -1.65 -5.05 -8.49
C LYS A 52 -2.17 -6.43 -8.85
N GLY A 53 -2.61 -6.58 -10.10
CA GLY A 53 -2.77 -7.88 -10.74
C GLY A 53 -1.41 -8.41 -11.24
N GLU A 54 -1.43 -9.29 -12.23
CA GLU A 54 -0.24 -10.05 -12.65
C GLU A 54 0.78 -9.28 -13.51
N HIS A 55 0.43 -8.12 -14.08
CA HIS A 55 1.30 -7.43 -15.03
C HIS A 55 2.04 -6.23 -14.43
N LEU A 56 3.37 -6.35 -14.33
CA LEU A 56 4.28 -5.26 -13.97
C LEU A 56 4.72 -4.48 -15.21
N GLY A 57 4.25 -3.23 -15.34
CA GLY A 57 4.83 -2.24 -16.25
C GLY A 57 5.87 -1.34 -15.55
N ASP A 58 6.64 -0.58 -16.32
CA ASP A 58 7.61 0.40 -15.79
C ASP A 58 6.97 1.44 -14.84
N ASP A 59 5.69 1.74 -15.03
CA ASP A 59 4.91 2.60 -14.15
C ASP A 59 4.81 2.04 -12.72
N ALA A 60 4.66 0.71 -12.57
CA ALA A 60 4.58 0.08 -11.26
C ALA A 60 5.90 0.23 -10.48
N LYS A 61 7.05 0.06 -11.15
CA LYS A 61 8.37 0.26 -10.53
C LYS A 61 8.56 1.70 -10.04
N ARG A 62 8.13 2.67 -10.85
CA ARG A 62 8.17 4.10 -10.48
C ARG A 62 7.29 4.40 -9.28
N LYS A 63 6.06 3.90 -9.26
CA LYS A 63 5.12 4.06 -8.13
C LYS A 63 5.63 3.39 -6.86
N LEU A 64 6.21 2.18 -6.97
CA LEU A 64 6.83 1.49 -5.85
C LEU A 64 7.96 2.33 -5.25
N SER A 65 8.89 2.80 -6.08
CA SER A 65 10.00 3.66 -5.63
C SER A 65 9.51 4.96 -4.97
N LEU A 66 8.49 5.61 -5.56
CA LEU A 66 7.91 6.83 -5.00
C LEU A 66 7.22 6.56 -3.64
N GLY A 67 6.43 5.49 -3.54
CA GLY A 67 5.74 5.10 -2.32
C GLY A 67 6.69 4.73 -1.20
N THR A 68 7.73 3.94 -1.50
CA THR A 68 8.81 3.61 -0.56
C THR A 68 9.50 4.87 -0.06
N ARG A 69 9.89 5.77 -0.97
CA ARG A 69 10.54 7.04 -0.60
C ARG A 69 9.65 7.90 0.28
N TRP A 70 8.34 7.93 0.02
CA TRP A 70 7.39 8.63 0.88
C TRP A 70 7.35 8.05 2.28
N ALA A 71 7.29 6.72 2.42
CA ALA A 71 7.28 6.05 3.72
C ALA A 71 8.56 6.35 4.53
N ASP A 72 9.73 6.29 3.89
CA ASP A 72 11.02 6.63 4.53
C ASP A 72 11.02 8.05 5.08
N MET A 73 10.50 9.00 4.29
CA MET A 73 10.48 10.42 4.65
C MET A 73 9.38 10.76 5.67
N ALA A 74 8.26 10.04 5.66
CA ALA A 74 7.14 10.25 6.58
C ALA A 74 7.46 9.76 8.01
N GLY A 75 8.43 8.83 8.14
CA GLY A 75 8.95 8.37 9.42
C GLY A 75 8.28 7.10 9.94
N ILE A 76 8.64 6.71 11.17
CA ILE A 76 8.43 5.34 11.66
C ILE A 76 6.96 4.89 11.72
N GLY A 77 6.00 5.83 11.77
CA GLY A 77 4.57 5.56 11.84
C GLY A 77 3.92 5.29 10.49
N PHE A 78 4.65 5.36 9.38
CA PHE A 78 4.11 5.25 8.03
C PHE A 78 4.79 4.12 7.26
N ARG A 79 4.01 3.36 6.49
CA ARG A 79 4.52 2.33 5.58
C ARG A 79 3.80 2.41 4.25
N TYR A 80 4.48 1.98 3.20
CA TYR A 80 3.93 1.82 1.87
C TYR A 80 4.10 0.38 1.42
N PHE A 81 3.05 -0.22 0.85
CA PHE A 81 3.09 -1.57 0.31
C PHE A 81 2.48 -1.60 -1.09
N MET A 82 3.10 -2.34 -1.99
CA MET A 82 2.50 -2.75 -3.25
C MET A 82 2.18 -4.25 -3.17
N VAL A 83 0.89 -4.57 -3.22
CA VAL A 83 0.37 -5.91 -2.96
C VAL A 83 -0.12 -6.54 -4.26
N PHE A 84 0.50 -7.65 -4.64
CA PHE A 84 0.23 -8.42 -5.85
C PHE A 84 -0.70 -9.59 -5.57
N GLU A 85 -1.49 -10.00 -6.56
CA GLU A 85 -2.42 -11.11 -6.37
C GLU A 85 -1.72 -12.45 -6.14
N HIS A 86 -0.68 -12.76 -6.94
CA HIS A 86 -0.02 -14.07 -6.94
C HIS A 86 1.50 -14.02 -6.92
N GLU A 87 2.12 -13.14 -7.72
CA GLU A 87 3.57 -13.01 -7.81
C GLU A 87 4.01 -11.58 -7.55
N ALA A 88 4.97 -11.41 -6.64
CA ALA A 88 5.58 -10.12 -6.34
C ALA A 88 7.03 -10.08 -6.85
N PRO A 89 7.51 -8.94 -7.36
CA PRO A 89 8.91 -8.75 -7.67
C PRO A 89 9.73 -8.73 -6.37
N ASP A 90 10.99 -9.14 -6.47
CA ASP A 90 11.95 -9.04 -5.36
C ASP A 90 12.28 -7.56 -5.06
N ALA A 91 11.54 -6.97 -4.12
CA ALA A 91 11.68 -5.59 -3.67
C ALA A 91 11.09 -5.38 -2.26
N ASP A 92 11.73 -4.55 -1.44
CA ASP A 92 11.46 -4.38 0.00
C ASP A 92 10.00 -4.06 0.42
N ASN A 93 9.16 -3.57 -0.49
CA ASN A 93 7.78 -3.19 -0.21
C ASN A 93 6.78 -3.84 -1.18
N ALA A 94 7.21 -4.88 -1.88
CA ALA A 94 6.39 -5.66 -2.78
C ALA A 94 6.07 -7.00 -2.12
N PHE A 95 4.78 -7.30 -1.96
CA PHE A 95 4.31 -8.52 -1.32
C PHE A 95 3.19 -9.13 -2.15
N THR A 96 3.07 -10.45 -2.13
CA THR A 96 1.82 -11.09 -2.55
C THR A 96 0.72 -10.82 -1.51
N LEU A 97 -0.54 -11.00 -1.88
CA LEU A 97 -1.67 -10.86 -0.96
C LEU A 97 -1.56 -11.84 0.21
N ALA A 98 -1.00 -13.03 -0.03
CA ALA A 98 -0.74 -14.04 0.99
C ALA A 98 0.31 -13.57 1.99
N GLU A 99 1.50 -13.16 1.51
CA GLU A 99 2.60 -12.67 2.36
C GLU A 99 2.18 -11.42 3.14
N PHE A 100 1.49 -10.47 2.49
CA PHE A 100 0.97 -9.28 3.18
C PHE A 100 0.01 -9.66 4.32
N GLY A 101 -0.87 -10.64 4.08
CA GLY A 101 -1.79 -11.15 5.07
C GLY A 101 -1.10 -11.81 6.27
N SER A 102 -0.07 -12.61 6.04
CA SER A 102 0.63 -13.37 7.09
C SER A 102 1.73 -12.59 7.80
N GLU A 103 2.51 -11.80 7.08
CA GLU A 103 3.73 -11.16 7.59
C GLU A 103 3.46 -9.76 8.12
N ILE A 104 2.58 -9.01 7.44
CA ILE A 104 2.28 -7.62 7.82
C ILE A 104 1.05 -7.54 8.74
N LEU A 105 0.06 -8.40 8.51
CA LEU A 105 -1.21 -8.43 9.23
C LEU A 105 -1.44 -9.70 10.09
N GLY A 106 -0.40 -10.49 10.35
CA GLY A 106 -0.44 -11.70 11.19
C GLY A 106 -0.81 -11.48 12.67
#